data_AF-A0A9X8H6J7-F1
#
_entry.id   AF-A0A9X8H6J7-F1
#
_cell.length_a   1.000
_cell.length_b   1.000
_cell.length_c   1.000
_cell.angle_alpha   90.00
_cell.angle_beta   90.00
_cell.angle_gamma   90.00
#
_symmetry.space_group_name_H-M   'P 1'
#
loop_
_entity.id
_entity.type
_entity.pdbx_description
1 polymer ?
#
loop_
_entity_poly.entity_id
_entity_poly.type
_entity_poly.pdbx_seq_one_letter_code
_entity_poly.pdbx_strand_id
1 'polypeptide(L)'
;MRDYLSWRHVDCHINNLYNTCFWSLVHTGESSPQDAEALLRHTDAKAKHELLFSQFQVNYNDISPMFKRGSTLFRTPDKSIAIAHVDLIKDETFWITHIPLLTPRQDDH
;
A
#
# COMPACT_ATOMS: atom_id res chain seq x y z
N MET A 1 3.33 -7.16 -16.78
CA MET A 1 3.27 -7.64 -15.38
C MET A 1 3.61 -6.56 -14.38
N ARG A 2 4.72 -5.81 -14.56
CA ARG A 2 5.08 -4.67 -13.70
C ARG A 2 3.93 -3.66 -13.52
N ASP A 3 3.32 -3.21 -14.62
CA ASP A 3 2.23 -2.23 -14.56
C ASP A 3 1.00 -2.72 -13.78
N TYR A 4 0.67 -4.01 -13.91
CA TYR A 4 -0.43 -4.61 -13.15
C TYR A 4 -0.13 -4.61 -11.64
N LEU A 5 1.07 -5.03 -11.25
CA LEU A 5 1.48 -5.06 -9.84
C LEU A 5 1.58 -3.64 -9.27
N SER A 6 2.11 -2.68 -10.04
CA SER A 6 2.13 -1.27 -9.68
C SER A 6 0.72 -0.71 -9.49
N TRP A 7 -0.22 -1.03 -10.38
CA TRP A 7 -1.61 -0.60 -10.25
C TRP A 7 -2.25 -1.13 -8.96
N ARG A 8 -2.09 -2.42 -8.66
CA ARG A 8 -2.58 -3.01 -7.39
C ARG A 8 -1.92 -2.42 -6.15
N HIS A 9 -0.66 -2.00 -6.26
CA HIS A 9 0.06 -1.31 -5.20
C HIS A 9 -0.53 0.08 -4.92
N VAL A 10 -0.79 0.85 -5.98
CA VAL A 10 -1.47 2.16 -5.87
C VAL A 10 -2.85 2.01 -5.24
N ASP A 11 -3.65 1.03 -5.69
CA ASP A 11 -4.96 0.75 -5.10
C ASP A 11 -4.86 0.46 -3.60
N CYS A 12 -3.91 -0.37 -3.18
CA CYS A 12 -3.67 -0.67 -1.76
C CYS A 12 -3.34 0.60 -0.97
N HIS A 13 -2.45 1.45 -1.50
CA HIS A 13 -2.02 2.66 -0.84
C HIS A 13 -3.18 3.65 -0.64
N ILE A 14 -3.99 3.86 -1.69
CA ILE A 14 -5.17 4.75 -1.65
C ILE A 14 -6.19 4.23 -0.64
N ASN A 15 -6.50 2.94 -0.69
CA ASN A 15 -7.48 2.32 0.21
C ASN A 15 -7.00 2.37 1.66
N ASN A 16 -5.72 2.09 1.91
CA ASN A 16 -5.19 2.12 3.28
C ASN A 16 -5.18 3.53 3.87
N LEU A 17 -4.83 4.56 3.08
CA LEU A 17 -4.87 5.95 3.54
C LEU A 17 -6.31 6.37 3.89
N TYR A 18 -7.27 6.07 3.01
CA TYR A 18 -8.68 6.32 3.27
C TYR A 18 -9.17 5.60 4.53
N ASN A 19 -8.92 4.30 4.65
CA ASN A 19 -9.38 3.49 5.78
C ASN A 19 -8.75 3.92 7.09
N THR A 20 -7.48 4.34 7.08
CA THR A 20 -6.81 4.84 8.29
C THR A 20 -7.50 6.10 8.80
N CYS A 21 -7.82 7.06 7.91
CA CYS A 21 -8.59 8.25 8.28
C CYS A 21 -10.00 7.89 8.76
N PHE A 22 -10.72 7.06 8.00
CA PHE A 22 -12.10 6.69 8.29
C PHE A 22 -12.22 6.04 9.66
N TRP A 23 -11.38 5.04 9.95
CA TRP A 23 -11.44 4.37 11.24
C TRP A 23 -10.91 5.23 12.37
N SER A 24 -9.99 6.16 12.14
CA SER A 24 -9.59 7.12 13.17
C SER A 24 -10.77 8.01 13.59
N LEU A 25 -11.54 8.53 12.62
CA LEU A 25 -12.75 9.33 12.88
C LEU A 25 -13.84 8.54 13.60
N VAL A 26 -14.09 7.29 13.18
CA VAL A 26 -15.16 6.46 13.74
C VAL A 26 -14.81 5.92 15.13
N HIS A 27 -13.58 5.44 15.36
CA HIS A 27 -13.20 4.83 16.65
C HIS A 27 -12.99 5.85 17.76
N THR A 28 -12.56 7.06 17.44
CA THR A 28 -12.45 8.15 18.43
C THR A 28 -13.81 8.73 18.81
N GLY A 29 -14.86 8.40 18.07
CA GLY A 29 -16.22 8.93 18.27
C GLY A 29 -16.39 10.37 17.77
N GLU A 30 -15.40 10.92 17.04
CA GLU A 30 -15.48 12.26 16.46
C GLU A 30 -16.52 12.37 15.33
N SER A 31 -16.86 11.25 14.68
CA SER A 31 -17.85 11.22 13.60
C SER A 31 -18.60 9.89 13.55
N SER A 32 -19.85 9.93 13.11
CA SER A 32 -20.56 8.71 12.72
C SER A 32 -19.92 8.14 11.44
N PRO A 33 -20.11 6.84 11.13
CA PRO A 33 -19.63 6.25 9.87
C PRO A 33 -20.08 7.02 8.62
N GLN A 34 -21.30 7.57 8.65
CA GLN A 34 -21.88 8.33 7.52
C GLN A 34 -21.22 9.70 7.37
N ASP A 35 -20.98 10.39 8.49
CA ASP A 35 -20.34 11.70 8.50
C ASP A 35 -18.86 11.59 8.12
N ALA A 36 -18.17 10.54 8.60
CA ALA A 36 -16.79 10.26 8.23
C ALA A 36 -16.65 9.99 6.72
N GLU A 37 -17.58 9.24 6.12
CA GLU A 37 -17.58 9.02 4.68
C GLU A 37 -17.80 10.34 3.90
N ALA A 38 -18.77 11.16 4.34
CA ALA A 38 -19.09 12.44 3.73
C ALA A 38 -17.91 13.42 3.80
N LEU A 39 -17.24 13.50 4.95
CA LEU A 39 -16.03 14.29 5.14
C LEU A 39 -14.93 13.86 4.17
N LEU A 40 -14.62 12.56 4.13
CA LEU A 40 -13.51 12.04 3.35
C LEU A 40 -13.76 12.06 1.83
N ARG A 41 -15.03 12.06 1.39
CA ARG A 41 -15.42 12.08 -0.03
C ARG A 41 -14.84 13.28 -0.80
N HIS A 42 -14.68 14.41 -0.13
CA HIS A 42 -14.21 15.66 -0.76
C HIS A 42 -12.74 15.98 -0.47
N THR A 43 -12.00 15.03 0.09
CA THR A 43 -10.58 15.23 0.45
C THR A 43 -9.64 14.60 -0.58
N ASP A 44 -8.51 15.25 -0.83
CA ASP A 44 -7.39 14.65 -1.55
C ASP A 44 -6.48 13.86 -0.60
N ALA A 45 -5.35 13.33 -1.09
CA ALA A 45 -4.39 12.62 -0.24
C ALA A 45 -3.74 13.54 0.80
N LYS A 46 -3.41 14.78 0.41
CA LYS A 46 -2.75 15.75 1.30
C LYS A 46 -3.62 16.09 2.50
N ALA A 47 -4.90 16.37 2.27
CA ALA A 47 -5.88 16.65 3.32
C ALA A 47 -6.05 15.44 4.28
N LYS A 48 -6.03 14.21 3.75
CA LYS A 48 -6.05 12.98 4.59
C LYS A 48 -4.82 12.86 5.49
N HIS A 49 -3.63 13.14 4.95
CA HIS A 49 -2.39 13.18 5.73
C HIS A 49 -2.44 14.25 6.83
N GLU A 50 -2.91 15.45 6.50
CA GLU A 50 -3.05 16.56 7.44
C GLU A 50 -4.07 16.25 8.53
N LEU A 51 -5.20 15.64 8.18
CA LEU A 51 -6.21 15.17 9.14
C LEU A 51 -5.62 14.16 10.13
N LEU A 52 -4.91 13.14 9.64
CA LEU A 52 -4.25 12.15 10.50
C LEU A 52 -3.23 12.79 11.44
N PHE A 53 -2.43 13.72 10.94
CA PHE A 53 -1.39 14.36 11.72
C PHE A 53 -1.95 15.35 12.75
N SER A 54 -2.85 16.23 12.33
CA SER A 54 -3.37 17.30 13.18
C SER A 54 -4.33 16.80 14.27
N GLN A 55 -5.28 15.93 13.90
CA GLN A 55 -6.34 15.48 14.82
C GLN A 55 -5.91 14.26 15.63
N PHE A 56 -5.27 13.28 14.97
CA PHE A 56 -4.95 12.00 15.60
C PHE A 56 -3.48 11.86 16.00
N GLN A 57 -2.62 12.84 15.68
CA GLN A 57 -1.18 12.77 15.92
C GLN A 57 -0.54 11.53 15.26
N VAL A 58 -1.13 11.06 14.16
CA VAL A 58 -0.67 9.90 13.39
C VAL A 58 0.07 10.38 12.16
N ASN A 59 1.37 10.08 12.08
CA ASN A 59 2.12 10.23 10.85
C ASN A 59 1.93 8.98 9.98
N TYR A 60 1.18 9.09 8.89
CA TYR A 60 0.99 7.99 7.94
C TYR A 60 2.32 7.47 7.36
N ASN A 61 3.37 8.28 7.28
CA ASN A 61 4.67 7.79 6.81
C ASN A 61 5.35 6.83 7.80
N ASP A 62 4.89 6.78 9.04
CA ASP A 62 5.49 5.94 10.10
C ASP A 62 4.70 4.65 10.35
N ILE A 63 3.49 4.49 9.78
CA ILE A 63 2.76 3.21 9.91
C ILE A 63 3.49 2.07 9.19
N SER A 64 3.22 0.83 9.61
CA SER A 64 3.88 -0.35 9.07
C SER A 64 3.84 -0.38 7.52
N PRO A 65 4.98 -0.63 6.84
CA PRO A 65 5.03 -0.77 5.40
C PRO A 65 4.01 -1.79 4.87
N MET A 66 3.76 -2.88 5.61
CA MET A 66 2.77 -3.90 5.23
C MET A 66 1.39 -3.30 4.97
N PHE A 67 0.94 -2.33 5.77
CA PHE A 67 -0.37 -1.70 5.59
C PHE A 67 -0.37 -0.74 4.40
N LYS A 68 0.73 -0.01 4.17
CA LYS A 68 0.83 0.95 3.07
C LYS A 68 1.07 0.34 1.70
N ARG A 69 1.76 -0.80 1.68
CA ARG A 69 2.41 -1.38 0.50
C ARG A 69 1.92 -2.81 0.21
N GLY A 70 1.13 -3.39 1.10
CA GLY A 70 0.70 -4.77 1.03
C GLY A 70 1.87 -5.75 1.23
N SER A 71 1.63 -7.00 0.82
CA SER A 71 2.61 -8.09 0.89
C SER A 71 2.83 -8.65 -0.50
N THR A 72 4.06 -8.59 -0.99
CA THR A 72 4.45 -9.18 -2.27
C THR A 72 5.10 -10.52 -2.00
N LEU A 73 4.47 -11.59 -2.45
CA LEU A 73 5.04 -12.94 -2.41
C LEU A 73 5.74 -13.22 -3.73
N PHE A 74 6.97 -13.71 -3.65
CA PHE A 74 7.73 -14.11 -4.83
C PHE A 74 8.59 -15.33 -4.53
N ARG A 75 8.92 -16.08 -5.58
CA ARG A 75 9.77 -17.26 -5.46
C ARG A 75 11.24 -16.82 -5.50
N THR A 76 12.08 -17.38 -4.66
CA THR A 76 13.52 -17.11 -4.68
C THR A 76 14.26 -18.14 -5.56
N PRO A 77 15.55 -17.91 -5.89
CA PRO A 77 16.33 -18.87 -6.69
C PRO A 77 16.43 -20.28 -6.07
N ASP A 78 16.41 -20.40 -4.74
CA ASP A 78 16.37 -21.67 -3.99
C ASP A 78 14.97 -22.32 -3.95
N LYS A 79 14.01 -21.79 -4.72
CA LYS A 79 12.62 -22.26 -4.84
C LYS A 79 11.76 -22.06 -3.58
N SER A 80 12.27 -21.38 -2.54
CA SER A 80 11.46 -20.96 -1.40
C SER A 80 10.57 -19.75 -1.75
N ILE A 81 9.63 -19.41 -0.87
CA ILE A 81 8.74 -18.25 -1.02
C ILE A 81 9.23 -17.18 -0.05
N ALA A 82 9.53 -16.00 -0.57
CA ALA A 82 9.86 -14.82 0.21
C ALA A 82 8.73 -13.79 0.15
N ILE A 83 8.69 -12.92 1.16
CA ILE A 83 7.70 -11.85 1.31
C ILE A 83 8.44 -10.52 1.39
N ALA A 84 7.97 -9.52 0.64
CA ALA A 84 8.47 -8.15 0.71
C ALA A 84 7.34 -7.12 0.87
N HIS A 85 7.63 -6.04 1.60
CA HIS A 85 6.75 -4.89 1.83
C HIS A 85 7.38 -3.61 1.26
N VAL A 86 7.78 -3.67 0.00
CA VAL A 86 8.54 -2.61 -0.70
C VAL A 86 7.64 -1.83 -1.65
N ASP A 87 8.09 -0.63 -2.04
CA ASP A 87 7.41 0.20 -3.03
C ASP A 87 7.71 -0.34 -4.42
N LEU A 88 6.84 -1.20 -4.95
CA LEU A 88 7.03 -1.82 -6.26
C LEU A 88 7.02 -0.82 -7.41
N ILE A 89 6.60 0.42 -7.19
CA ILE A 89 6.53 1.44 -8.24
C ILE A 89 7.90 2.09 -8.39
N LYS A 90 8.52 2.48 -7.27
CA LYS A 90 9.79 3.22 -7.23
C LYS A 90 11.03 2.34 -7.06
N ASP A 91 10.88 1.16 -6.50
CA ASP A 91 12.01 0.28 -6.18
C ASP A 91 12.47 -0.49 -7.43
N GLU A 92 13.31 0.14 -8.24
CA GLU A 92 13.94 -0.51 -9.39
C GLU A 92 14.87 -1.65 -8.97
N THR A 93 15.48 -1.55 -7.78
CA THR A 93 16.36 -2.60 -7.25
C THR A 93 15.59 -3.90 -7.04
N PHE A 94 14.36 -3.84 -6.52
CA PHE A 94 13.50 -5.01 -6.41
C PHE A 94 13.32 -5.70 -7.77
N TRP A 95 12.97 -4.95 -8.81
CA TRP A 95 12.78 -5.50 -10.14
C TRP A 95 14.08 -6.06 -10.72
N ILE A 96 15.21 -5.36 -10.62
CA ILE A 96 16.50 -5.81 -11.16
C ILE A 96 16.94 -7.11 -10.48
N THR A 97 16.88 -7.17 -9.15
CA THR A 97 17.33 -8.33 -8.39
C THR A 97 16.42 -9.54 -8.60
N HIS A 98 15.13 -9.33 -8.90
CA HIS A 98 14.11 -10.40 -8.93
C HIS A 98 13.54 -10.63 -10.34
N ILE A 99 14.08 -9.97 -11.36
CA ILE A 99 13.73 -10.10 -12.78
C ILE A 99 13.77 -11.55 -13.32
N PRO A 100 14.65 -12.46 -12.85
CA PRO A 100 14.64 -13.86 -13.31
C PRO A 100 13.31 -14.59 -13.07
N LEU A 101 12.42 -14.03 -12.25
CA LEU A 101 11.09 -14.58 -11.96
C LEU A 101 10.01 -14.15 -12.97
N LEU A 102 10.31 -13.16 -13.82
CA LEU A 102 9.35 -12.54 -14.74
C LEU A 102 9.60 -12.90 -16.21
N THR A 103 10.78 -13.42 -16.53
CA THR A 103 11.02 -14.07 -17.82
C THR A 103 10.40 -15.47 -17.80
N PRO A 104 9.59 -15.83 -18.81
CA PRO A 104 9.15 -17.21 -18.98
C PRO A 104 10.38 -18.12 -18.99
N ARG A 105 10.30 -19.29 -18.35
CA ARG A 105 11.30 -20.34 -18.60
C ARG A 105 11.31 -20.57 -20.12
N GLN A 106 12.47 -20.47 -20.75
CA GLN A 106 12.67 -21.27 -21.95
C GLN A 106 12.60 -22.70 -21.44
N ASP A 107 11.50 -23.38 -21.76
CA ASP A 107 11.39 -24.80 -21.48
C ASP A 107 12.52 -25.48 -22.27
N ASP A 108 13.47 -26.07 -21.55
CA ASP A 108 14.53 -26.89 -22.13
C ASP A 108 13.86 -28.08 -22.82
N HIS A 109 13.80 -28.03 -24.16
CA HIS A 109 13.40 -29.14 -25.03
C HIS A 109 14.51 -30.19 -25.12
#